data_AF-A0A2V6PT74-F1
#
_entry.id   AF-A0A2V6PT74-F1
#
_cell.length_a   1.000
_cell.length_b   1.000
_cell.length_c   1.000
_cell.angle_alpha   90.00
_cell.angle_beta   90.00
_cell.angle_gamma   90.00
#
_symmetry.space_group_name_H-M   'P 1'
#
loop_
_entity.id
_entity.type
_entity.pdbx_description
1 polymer ?
#
loop_
_entity_poly.entity_id
_entity_poly.type
_entity_poly.pdbx_seq_one_letter_code
_entity_poly.pdbx_strand_id
1 'polypeptide(L)'
;DGAILDTPGEPATSTLKDRLCHGAYPVHEYNGIVFAYLGPPEQQPPFPIYDSFERPGYRVIPGRKYFYPCNWLQILENAMDPVHTAFLHTIVSGSQFTDEFGKVPELDFVETPVGMVYVATRRVGENVWARMVENVLPNLQQVAPIWEDGRREHPFDGPMMSRWIVPQDDTRTMFVEFRHVSEKENVVTPGWWADRSVMLPGQLPFSDSHEESQRHPGDYEAQVSQRPVAIHALEHLGATDRGVTMFRQQLRRGIRAVQSGDAPQGLSRKAGAVIPTYCNDTVVRVPAAPTPEEDRQLMRTTGRALAESYLKDPPSMKA
;
A
#
# COMPACT_ATOMS: atom_id res chain seq x y z
N ASP A 1 11.33 -19.49 -22.96
CA ASP A 1 11.21 -20.89 -22.48
C ASP A 1 12.52 -21.43 -21.89
N GLY A 2 13.62 -20.66 -21.88
CA GLY A 2 14.89 -21.13 -21.33
C GLY A 2 15.69 -22.00 -22.29
N ALA A 3 15.26 -22.14 -23.55
CA ALA A 3 15.98 -22.87 -24.58
C ALA A 3 17.40 -22.31 -24.77
N ILE A 4 18.39 -23.20 -24.78
CA ILE A 4 19.77 -22.84 -25.06
C ILE A 4 19.90 -22.66 -26.57
N LEU A 5 20.34 -21.47 -27.00
CA LEU A 5 20.44 -21.14 -28.43
C LEU A 5 21.77 -21.58 -29.04
N ASP A 6 22.85 -21.55 -28.26
CA ASP A 6 24.18 -21.92 -28.72
C ASP A 6 25.07 -22.42 -27.57
N THR A 7 26.06 -23.24 -27.90
CA THR A 7 27.07 -23.76 -26.99
C THR A 7 28.46 -23.55 -27.61
N PRO A 8 28.95 -22.30 -27.71
CA PRO A 8 30.12 -21.96 -28.53
C PRO A 8 31.44 -22.56 -28.05
N GLY A 9 31.51 -22.98 -26.78
CA GLY A 9 32.66 -23.71 -26.23
C GLY A 9 32.64 -25.22 -26.46
N GLU A 10 31.53 -25.76 -26.97
CA GLU A 10 31.34 -27.18 -27.20
C GLU A 10 31.65 -27.56 -28.65
N PRO A 11 32.06 -28.82 -28.91
CA PRO A 11 32.16 -29.33 -30.28
C PRO A 11 30.82 -29.16 -31.03
N ALA A 12 30.88 -28.97 -32.35
CA ALA A 12 29.69 -28.84 -33.19
C ALA A 12 28.73 -30.05 -33.13
N THR A 13 29.21 -31.20 -32.64
CA THR A 13 28.44 -32.43 -32.42
C THR A 13 27.75 -32.49 -31.05
N SER A 14 27.96 -31.50 -30.18
CA SER A 14 27.36 -31.46 -28.85
C SER A 14 25.85 -31.26 -28.94
N THR A 15 25.11 -32.05 -28.17
CA THR A 15 23.64 -32.03 -28.10
C THR A 15 23.14 -31.33 -26.84
N LEU A 16 24.01 -30.60 -26.13
CA LEU A 16 23.65 -29.95 -24.87
C LEU A 16 22.51 -28.94 -25.07
N LYS A 17 22.54 -28.17 -26.16
CA LYS A 17 21.48 -27.20 -26.47
C LYS A 17 20.11 -27.83 -26.75
N ASP A 18 20.09 -29.09 -27.17
CA ASP A 18 18.86 -29.82 -27.51
C ASP A 18 18.27 -30.58 -26.30
N ARG A 19 19.09 -30.83 -25.27
CA ARG A 19 18.70 -31.64 -24.10
C ARG A 19 18.59 -30.85 -22.81
N LEU A 20 19.19 -29.67 -22.74
CA LEU A 20 19.21 -28.83 -21.56
C LEU A 20 18.50 -27.50 -21.83
N CYS A 21 17.89 -26.96 -20.79
CA CYS A 21 17.33 -25.61 -20.77
C CYS A 21 17.62 -24.97 -19.42
N HIS A 22 17.57 -23.65 -19.36
CA HIS A 22 17.50 -22.93 -18.09
C HIS A 22 16.08 -22.95 -17.55
N GLY A 23 15.94 -22.95 -16.23
CA GLY A 23 14.66 -22.62 -15.61
C GLY A 23 14.20 -21.23 -16.08
N ALA A 24 12.96 -21.13 -16.53
CA ALA A 24 12.36 -19.89 -17.01
C ALA A 24 10.93 -19.76 -16.47
N TYR A 25 10.56 -18.55 -16.09
CA TYR A 25 9.20 -18.21 -15.67
C TYR A 25 8.57 -17.25 -16.68
N PRO A 26 7.25 -17.38 -16.96
CA PRO A 26 6.56 -16.39 -17.76
C PRO A 26 6.58 -15.04 -17.03
N VAL A 27 6.73 -13.97 -17.81
CA VAL A 27 6.67 -12.60 -17.29
C VAL A 27 5.50 -11.85 -17.90
N HIS A 28 4.97 -10.89 -17.15
CA HIS A 28 3.93 -9.97 -17.59
C HIS A 28 4.43 -8.54 -17.38
N GLU A 29 4.39 -7.71 -18.40
CA GLU A 29 4.73 -6.29 -18.29
C GLU A 29 3.46 -5.47 -18.11
N TYR A 30 3.42 -4.64 -17.08
CA TYR A 30 2.30 -3.74 -16.81
C TYR A 30 2.80 -2.43 -16.21
N ASN A 31 2.38 -1.30 -16.78
CA ASN A 31 2.80 0.05 -16.38
C ASN A 31 4.33 0.22 -16.24
N GLY A 32 5.10 -0.41 -17.15
CA GLY A 32 6.56 -0.34 -17.19
C GLY A 32 7.28 -1.17 -16.10
N ILE A 33 6.56 -2.06 -15.41
CA ILE A 33 7.10 -3.00 -14.44
C ILE A 33 6.91 -4.44 -14.94
N VAL A 34 7.92 -5.28 -14.70
CA VAL A 34 7.91 -6.70 -15.06
C VAL A 34 7.52 -7.52 -13.83
N PHE A 35 6.47 -8.32 -13.98
CA PHE A 35 5.96 -9.25 -12.98
C PHE A 35 6.27 -10.68 -13.40
N ALA A 36 6.57 -11.54 -12.42
CA ALA A 36 6.73 -12.98 -12.62
C ALA A 36 5.81 -13.73 -11.66
N TYR A 37 5.20 -14.81 -12.16
CA TYR A 37 4.48 -15.76 -11.31
C TYR A 37 5.41 -16.95 -11.03
N LEU A 38 5.72 -17.16 -9.74
CA LEU A 38 6.67 -18.18 -9.29
C LEU A 38 5.98 -19.41 -8.66
N GLY A 39 4.65 -19.50 -8.77
CA GLY A 39 3.87 -20.65 -8.32
C GLY A 39 3.76 -21.75 -9.38
N PRO A 40 2.95 -22.80 -9.12
CA PRO A 40 2.69 -23.87 -10.08
C PRO A 40 2.08 -23.35 -11.38
N PRO A 41 2.70 -23.54 -12.56
CA PRO A 41 2.25 -22.91 -13.82
C PRO A 41 0.78 -23.15 -14.17
N GLU A 42 0.24 -24.32 -13.86
CA GLU A 42 -1.16 -24.70 -14.08
C GLU A 42 -2.16 -23.96 -13.17
N GLN A 43 -1.66 -23.29 -12.13
CA GLN A 43 -2.44 -22.50 -11.18
C GLN A 43 -2.24 -21.00 -11.34
N GLN A 44 -1.53 -20.56 -12.39
CA GLN A 44 -1.29 -19.14 -12.63
C GLN A 44 -2.63 -18.38 -12.77
N PRO A 45 -2.93 -17.42 -11.88
CA PRO A 45 -4.12 -16.61 -12.02
C PRO A 45 -3.96 -15.60 -13.18
N PRO A 46 -5.07 -15.09 -13.73
CA PRO A 46 -5.01 -13.88 -14.54
C PRO A 46 -4.31 -12.75 -13.80
N PHE A 47 -3.56 -11.91 -14.52
CA PHE A 47 -2.92 -10.75 -13.93
C PHE A 47 -3.98 -9.81 -13.31
N PRO A 48 -3.83 -9.38 -12.04
CA PRO A 48 -4.82 -8.55 -11.38
C PRO A 48 -4.79 -7.12 -11.94
N ILE A 49 -5.96 -6.62 -12.33
CA ILE A 49 -6.16 -5.23 -12.75
C ILE A 49 -6.99 -4.55 -11.68
N TYR A 50 -6.43 -3.56 -10.98
CA TYR A 50 -7.16 -2.80 -9.96
C TYR A 50 -7.70 -1.50 -10.57
N ASP A 51 -8.91 -1.11 -10.17
CA ASP A 51 -9.57 0.12 -10.65
C ASP A 51 -8.72 1.37 -10.46
N SER A 52 -7.94 1.46 -9.39
CA SER A 52 -7.01 2.57 -9.14
C SER A 52 -5.99 2.75 -10.26
N PHE A 53 -5.60 1.67 -10.94
CA PHE A 53 -4.64 1.75 -12.05
C PHE A 53 -5.28 2.13 -13.39
N GLU A 54 -6.60 1.97 -13.49
CA GLU A 54 -7.41 2.28 -14.67
C GLU A 54 -8.30 3.51 -14.45
N ARG A 55 -8.05 4.27 -13.38
CA ARG A 55 -8.89 5.39 -12.94
C ARG A 55 -8.92 6.50 -14.01
N PRO A 56 -10.11 6.91 -14.49
CA PRO A 56 -10.22 7.96 -15.50
C PRO A 56 -9.61 9.31 -15.07
N GLY A 57 -8.84 9.93 -15.97
CA GLY A 57 -8.18 11.21 -15.73
C GLY A 57 -6.95 11.12 -14.82
N TYR A 58 -6.39 9.93 -14.63
CA TYR A 58 -5.11 9.73 -13.95
C TYR A 58 -4.21 8.86 -14.81
N ARG A 59 -2.92 9.18 -14.77
CA ARG A 59 -1.87 8.37 -15.36
C ARG A 59 -1.07 7.70 -14.26
N VAL A 60 -0.82 6.40 -14.41
CA VAL A 60 0.05 5.65 -13.52
C VAL A 60 1.45 5.58 -14.12
N ILE A 61 2.44 5.99 -13.34
CA ILE A 61 3.86 5.91 -13.74
C ILE A 61 4.69 5.13 -12.72
N PRO A 62 5.69 4.36 -13.19
CA PRO A 62 6.60 3.66 -12.28
C PRO A 62 7.47 4.66 -11.52
N GLY A 63 7.44 4.59 -10.19
CA GLY A 63 8.31 5.31 -9.27
C GLY A 63 9.69 4.63 -9.13
N ARG A 64 10.37 4.91 -8.02
CA ARG A 64 11.64 4.25 -7.69
C ARG A 64 11.41 2.89 -7.03
N LYS A 65 12.49 2.10 -6.98
CA LYS A 65 12.57 0.89 -6.17
C LYS A 65 13.32 1.21 -4.89
N TYR A 66 12.88 0.64 -3.78
CA TYR A 66 13.47 0.80 -2.46
C TYR A 66 13.84 -0.57 -1.91
N PHE A 67 14.88 -0.61 -1.08
CA PHE A 67 15.40 -1.83 -0.48
C PHE A 67 15.49 -1.65 1.02
N TYR A 68 14.82 -2.53 1.75
CA TYR A 68 14.76 -2.50 3.21
C TYR A 68 15.38 -3.79 3.75
N PRO A 69 16.33 -3.69 4.70
CA PRO A 69 16.93 -4.86 5.36
C PRO A 69 16.02 -5.41 6.47
N CYS A 70 14.74 -5.60 6.16
CA CYS A 70 13.77 -6.24 7.05
C CYS A 70 12.74 -7.06 6.27
N ASN A 71 11.99 -7.87 7.00
CA ASN A 71 10.92 -8.69 6.48
C ASN A 71 9.77 -7.83 5.92
N TRP A 72 9.19 -8.26 4.81
CA TRP A 72 8.14 -7.54 4.09
C TRP A 72 6.91 -7.24 4.95
N LEU A 73 6.64 -8.08 5.96
CA LEU A 73 5.50 -7.93 6.85
C LEU A 73 5.60 -6.65 7.69
N GLN A 74 6.81 -6.25 8.11
CA GLN A 74 7.03 -4.99 8.85
C GLN A 74 6.62 -3.77 8.02
N ILE A 75 6.77 -3.86 6.70
CA ILE A 75 6.38 -2.79 5.77
C ILE A 75 4.87 -2.68 5.64
N LEU A 76 4.17 -3.80 5.49
CA LEU A 76 2.70 -3.79 5.40
C LEU A 76 2.00 -3.54 6.74
N GLU A 77 2.62 -3.87 7.87
CA GLU A 77 2.06 -3.57 9.18
C GLU A 77 2.10 -2.08 9.51
N ASN A 78 3.18 -1.38 9.13
CA ASN A 78 3.28 0.09 9.21
C ASN A 78 2.10 0.76 8.46
N ALA A 79 1.72 0.23 7.30
CA ALA A 79 0.56 0.75 6.56
C ALA A 79 -0.75 0.66 7.36
N MET A 80 -0.90 -0.34 8.23
CA MET A 80 -2.11 -0.59 9.02
C MET A 80 -2.03 -0.03 10.45
N ASP A 81 -1.03 0.79 10.72
CA ASP A 81 -0.91 1.62 11.91
C ASP A 81 -1.03 3.11 11.53
N PRO A 82 -2.23 3.67 11.37
CA PRO A 82 -2.37 5.10 11.09
C PRO A 82 -1.93 6.02 12.24
N VAL A 83 -1.71 5.49 13.46
CA VAL A 83 -1.36 6.32 14.62
C VAL A 83 0.07 6.83 14.49
N HIS A 84 1.02 6.03 13.99
CA HIS A 84 2.40 6.49 13.80
C HIS A 84 2.46 7.76 12.95
N THR A 85 1.51 7.99 12.03
CA THR A 85 1.53 9.16 11.16
C THR A 85 1.47 10.48 11.92
N ALA A 86 0.71 10.54 13.01
CA ALA A 86 0.65 11.73 13.86
C ALA A 86 1.95 11.91 14.67
N PHE A 87 2.51 10.81 15.17
CA PHE A 87 3.70 10.86 16.03
C PHE A 87 4.99 11.03 15.23
N LEU A 88 5.28 10.07 14.36
CA LEU A 88 6.52 9.97 13.59
C LEU A 88 6.64 11.10 12.55
N HIS A 89 5.57 11.40 11.82
CA HIS A 89 5.62 12.37 10.70
C HIS A 89 5.15 13.79 11.07
N THR A 90 4.87 14.06 12.35
CA THR A 90 4.49 15.42 12.77
C THR A 90 4.97 15.77 14.17
N ILE A 91 4.49 15.09 15.22
CA ILE A 91 4.73 15.49 16.61
C ILE A 91 6.21 15.37 17.00
N VAL A 92 6.90 14.32 16.57
CA VAL A 92 8.29 14.02 16.96
C VAL A 92 9.28 14.60 15.94
N SER A 93 9.06 14.34 14.64
CA SER A 93 10.04 14.69 13.59
C SER A 93 9.72 16.00 12.86
N GLY A 94 8.72 16.76 13.32
CA GLY A 94 8.19 17.92 12.61
C GLY A 94 7.25 17.52 11.45
N SER A 95 6.44 18.47 10.98
CA SER A 95 5.44 18.23 9.93
C SER A 95 6.12 17.86 8.60
N GLN A 96 6.07 16.58 8.24
CA GLN A 96 6.52 16.06 6.93
C GLN A 96 5.39 16.07 5.89
N PHE A 97 4.14 16.23 6.35
CA PHE A 97 2.91 16.29 5.58
C PHE A 97 2.19 17.63 5.85
N THR A 98 0.86 17.67 5.76
CA THR A 98 0.06 18.80 6.26
C THR A 98 -0.04 18.75 7.79
N ASP A 99 -0.18 19.90 8.44
CA ASP A 99 -0.24 19.99 9.91
C ASP A 99 -1.44 19.24 10.50
N GLU A 100 -2.50 19.06 9.71
CA GLU A 100 -3.67 18.29 10.09
C GLU A 100 -3.35 16.81 10.38
N PHE A 101 -2.27 16.23 9.83
CA PHE A 101 -1.81 14.88 10.18
C PHE A 101 -1.39 14.74 11.64
N GLY A 102 -0.93 15.84 12.28
CA GLY A 102 -0.53 15.85 13.68
C GLY A 102 -1.68 15.61 14.67
N LYS A 103 -2.94 15.63 14.20
CA LYS A 103 -4.10 15.23 15.00
C LYS A 103 -4.25 13.71 14.94
N VAL A 104 -4.19 13.06 16.10
CA VAL A 104 -4.52 11.63 16.22
C VAL A 104 -5.97 11.43 15.74
N PRO A 105 -6.20 10.62 14.70
CA PRO A 105 -7.53 10.44 14.12
C PRO A 105 -8.41 9.52 14.96
N GLU A 106 -9.71 9.61 14.74
CA GLU A 106 -10.62 8.54 15.14
C GLU A 106 -10.55 7.40 14.12
N LEU A 107 -10.37 6.18 14.62
CA LEU A 107 -10.01 5.01 13.81
C LEU A 107 -11.12 3.97 13.74
N ASP A 108 -11.29 3.40 12.55
CA ASP A 108 -11.94 2.11 12.33
C ASP A 108 -11.17 1.30 11.28
N PHE A 109 -11.50 0.03 11.14
CA PHE A 109 -10.88 -0.89 10.19
C PHE A 109 -11.98 -1.75 9.56
N VAL A 110 -11.92 -1.91 8.24
CA VAL A 110 -12.95 -2.61 7.46
C VAL A 110 -12.30 -3.61 6.52
N GLU A 111 -12.81 -4.84 6.49
CA GLU A 111 -12.38 -5.83 5.49
C GLU A 111 -12.94 -5.43 4.12
N THR A 112 -12.11 -5.52 3.09
CA THR A 112 -12.52 -5.37 1.69
C THR A 112 -12.53 -6.74 1.01
N PRO A 113 -13.15 -6.89 -0.16
CA PRO A 113 -13.10 -8.15 -0.92
C PRO A 113 -11.67 -8.64 -1.21
N VAL A 114 -10.69 -7.73 -1.26
CA VAL A 114 -9.30 -8.02 -1.63
C VAL A 114 -8.28 -7.77 -0.52
N GLY A 115 -8.72 -7.30 0.65
CA GLY A 115 -7.85 -7.08 1.80
C GLY A 115 -8.54 -6.28 2.90
N MET A 116 -7.99 -5.13 3.25
CA MET A 116 -8.56 -4.26 4.29
C MET A 116 -8.16 -2.80 4.13
N VAL A 117 -9.02 -1.92 4.63
CA VAL A 117 -8.72 -0.50 4.82
C VAL A 117 -8.70 -0.14 6.30
N TYR A 118 -7.81 0.76 6.68
CA TYR A 118 -8.09 1.60 7.85
C TYR A 118 -8.95 2.78 7.42
N VAL A 119 -9.76 3.29 8.34
CA VAL A 119 -10.53 4.52 8.20
C VAL A 119 -10.06 5.47 9.29
N ALA A 120 -9.41 6.56 8.90
CA ALA A 120 -8.91 7.59 9.79
C ALA A 120 -9.69 8.88 9.56
N THR A 121 -10.43 9.33 10.58
CA THR A 121 -11.26 10.54 10.49
C THR A 121 -10.71 11.65 11.36
N ARG A 122 -10.66 12.87 10.81
CA ARG A 122 -10.16 14.07 11.48
C ARG A 122 -11.13 15.23 11.33
N ARG A 123 -11.27 16.01 12.41
CA ARG A 123 -12.03 17.26 12.45
C ARG A 123 -11.18 18.43 11.91
N VAL A 124 -11.69 19.09 10.87
CA VAL A 124 -11.08 20.29 10.26
C VAL A 124 -12.16 21.36 10.11
N GLY A 125 -12.27 22.26 11.09
CA GLY A 125 -13.37 23.23 11.13
C GLY A 125 -14.73 22.53 11.11
N GLU A 126 -15.57 22.90 10.13
CA GLU A 126 -16.90 22.31 9.90
C GLU A 126 -16.87 20.99 9.10
N ASN A 127 -15.68 20.52 8.73
CA ASN A 127 -15.51 19.33 7.90
C ASN A 127 -15.04 18.13 8.74
N VAL A 128 -15.41 16.94 8.26
CA VAL A 128 -14.74 15.68 8.56
C VAL A 128 -13.95 15.28 7.34
N TRP A 129 -12.64 15.17 7.53
CA TRP A 129 -11.75 14.54 6.56
C TRP A 129 -11.61 13.06 6.90
N ALA A 130 -12.09 12.20 6.00
CA ALA A 130 -11.97 10.75 6.08
C ALA A 130 -10.89 10.27 5.11
N ARG A 131 -9.82 9.70 5.67
CA ARG A 131 -8.71 9.09 4.96
C ARG A 131 -8.78 7.58 5.05
N MET A 132 -8.68 6.89 3.91
CA MET A 132 -8.59 5.44 3.86
C MET A 132 -7.35 5.01 3.09
N VAL A 133 -6.56 4.13 3.70
CA VAL A 133 -5.39 3.49 3.08
C VAL A 133 -5.66 2.00 3.08
N GLU A 134 -5.32 1.36 1.97
CA GLU A 134 -5.66 -0.03 1.73
C GLU A 134 -4.40 -0.90 1.67
N ASN A 135 -4.45 -2.04 2.36
CA ASN A 135 -3.62 -3.18 2.03
C ASN A 135 -4.46 -4.16 1.22
N VAL A 136 -4.05 -4.38 -0.03
CA VAL A 136 -4.56 -5.45 -0.90
C VAL A 136 -3.68 -6.68 -0.69
N LEU A 137 -4.30 -7.80 -0.37
CA LEU A 137 -3.57 -9.02 -0.02
C LEU A 137 -2.84 -9.62 -1.24
N PRO A 138 -1.67 -10.25 -1.00
CA PRO A 138 -0.97 -10.29 0.28
C PRO A 138 -0.05 -9.08 0.50
N ASN A 139 0.35 -8.37 -0.56
CA ASN A 139 1.57 -7.56 -0.55
C ASN A 139 1.49 -6.26 -1.38
N LEU A 140 0.30 -5.74 -1.64
CA LEU A 140 0.11 -4.45 -2.29
C LEU A 140 -0.45 -3.44 -1.29
N GLN A 141 0.16 -2.26 -1.23
CA GLN A 141 -0.31 -1.14 -0.42
C GLN A 141 -0.79 -0.01 -1.34
N GLN A 142 -1.84 0.69 -0.96
CA GLN A 142 -2.29 1.92 -1.60
C GLN A 142 -2.41 3.05 -0.60
N VAL A 143 -1.82 4.19 -0.93
CA VAL A 143 -1.71 5.34 -0.04
C VAL A 143 -2.41 6.55 -0.67
N ALA A 144 -3.27 7.18 0.12
CA ALA A 144 -4.00 8.38 -0.26
C ALA A 144 -3.07 9.62 -0.25
N PRO A 145 -3.42 10.71 -0.96
CA PRO A 145 -2.62 11.95 -0.99
C PRO A 145 -2.09 12.41 0.38
N ILE A 146 -0.79 12.70 0.50
CA ILE A 146 -0.20 13.22 1.75
C ILE A 146 -0.25 14.76 1.86
N TRP A 147 -0.81 15.41 0.85
CA TRP A 147 -0.96 16.86 0.76
C TRP A 147 -2.41 17.32 1.00
N GLU A 148 -3.30 16.43 1.40
CA GLU A 148 -4.68 16.77 1.78
C GLU A 148 -4.69 17.53 3.12
N ASP A 149 -5.51 18.58 3.22
CA ASP A 149 -5.63 19.43 4.42
C ASP A 149 -7.03 19.38 5.06
N GLY A 150 -7.99 18.72 4.42
CA GLY A 150 -9.35 18.55 4.91
C GLY A 150 -10.21 19.82 4.88
N ARG A 151 -9.71 20.92 4.31
CA ARG A 151 -10.39 22.23 4.36
C ARG A 151 -11.41 22.41 3.25
N ARG A 152 -11.17 21.80 2.08
CA ARG A 152 -12.05 21.88 0.92
C ARG A 152 -12.87 20.61 0.79
N GLU A 153 -14.19 20.74 0.72
CA GLU A 153 -15.07 19.60 0.43
C GLU A 153 -14.77 19.00 -0.95
N HIS A 154 -14.66 17.68 -0.99
CA HIS A 154 -14.55 16.92 -2.23
C HIS A 154 -15.02 15.47 -2.00
N PRO A 155 -15.57 14.81 -3.05
CA PRO A 155 -15.95 13.41 -2.99
C PRO A 155 -14.70 12.52 -2.97
N PHE A 156 -14.89 11.20 -3.07
CA PHE A 156 -13.81 10.22 -3.22
C PHE A 156 -12.69 10.72 -4.17
N ASP A 157 -11.48 10.89 -3.63
CA ASP A 157 -10.26 11.02 -4.41
C ASP A 157 -9.33 9.85 -4.05
N GLY A 158 -9.14 8.96 -5.02
CA GLY A 158 -8.37 7.73 -4.87
C GLY A 158 -6.87 7.94 -4.62
N PRO A 159 -6.07 6.86 -4.64
CA PRO A 159 -4.69 6.89 -4.15
C PRO A 159 -3.79 7.87 -4.90
N MET A 160 -2.78 8.41 -4.21
CA MET A 160 -1.63 9.05 -4.87
C MET A 160 -0.57 8.04 -5.30
N MET A 161 -0.56 6.87 -4.66
CA MET A 161 0.50 5.88 -4.77
C MET A 161 -0.04 4.47 -4.58
N SER A 162 0.53 3.52 -5.32
CA SER A 162 0.49 2.10 -4.97
C SER A 162 1.91 1.57 -4.82
N ARG A 163 2.13 0.64 -3.89
CA ARG A 163 3.44 0.01 -3.65
C ARG A 163 3.31 -1.49 -3.64
N TRP A 164 4.06 -2.14 -4.51
CA TRP A 164 4.20 -3.59 -4.47
C TRP A 164 5.36 -3.97 -3.57
N ILE A 165 5.07 -4.66 -2.47
CA ILE A 165 6.06 -5.08 -1.48
C ILE A 165 6.53 -6.49 -1.85
N VAL A 166 7.76 -6.61 -2.32
CA VAL A 166 8.33 -7.84 -2.87
C VAL A 166 9.31 -8.44 -1.87
N PRO A 167 8.97 -9.56 -1.18
CA PRO A 167 9.94 -10.28 -0.38
C PRO A 167 11.04 -10.82 -1.30
N GLN A 168 12.28 -10.37 -1.08
CA GLN A 168 13.44 -10.93 -1.78
C GLN A 168 13.94 -12.18 -1.07
N ASP A 169 13.95 -12.14 0.26
CA ASP A 169 14.20 -13.25 1.17
C ASP A 169 13.52 -12.97 2.53
N ASP A 170 13.77 -13.82 3.52
CA ASP A 170 13.16 -13.71 4.87
C ASP A 170 13.54 -12.40 5.60
N THR A 171 14.62 -11.75 5.19
CA THR A 171 15.25 -10.60 5.88
C THR A 171 15.40 -9.36 5.01
N ARG A 172 15.01 -9.43 3.73
CA ARG A 172 15.16 -8.34 2.76
C ARG A 172 13.92 -8.18 1.92
N THR A 173 13.53 -6.93 1.78
CA THR A 173 12.37 -6.52 1.00
C THR A 173 12.77 -5.50 -0.04
N MET A 174 12.31 -5.71 -1.27
CA MET A 174 12.27 -4.67 -2.29
C MET A 174 10.84 -4.17 -2.37
N PHE A 175 10.60 -2.88 -2.52
CA PHE A 175 9.29 -2.42 -2.99
C PHE A 175 9.39 -1.52 -4.19
N VAL A 176 8.38 -1.63 -5.05
CA VAL A 176 8.26 -0.90 -6.31
C VAL A 176 7.07 0.04 -6.18
N GLU A 177 7.30 1.32 -6.40
CA GLU A 177 6.23 2.33 -6.36
C GLU A 177 5.58 2.53 -7.72
N PHE A 178 4.29 2.82 -7.69
CA PHE A 178 3.49 3.34 -8.78
C PHE A 178 2.90 4.67 -8.34
N ARG A 179 3.15 5.74 -9.09
CA ARG A 179 2.62 7.07 -8.80
C ARG A 179 1.39 7.31 -9.64
N HIS A 180 0.33 7.76 -8.98
CA HIS A 180 -0.92 8.16 -9.59
C HIS A 180 -0.86 9.67 -9.78
N VAL A 181 -0.81 10.12 -11.03
CA VAL A 181 -0.68 11.53 -11.38
C VAL A 181 -1.97 11.96 -12.05
N SER A 182 -2.63 12.97 -11.49
CA SER A 182 -3.87 13.51 -12.05
C SER A 182 -3.59 14.24 -13.35
N GLU A 183 -4.47 14.05 -14.32
CA GLU A 183 -4.53 14.78 -15.59
C GLU A 183 -5.78 15.69 -15.64
N LYS A 184 -6.52 15.78 -14.52
CA LYS A 184 -7.71 16.62 -14.37
C LYS A 184 -7.30 18.07 -14.11
N GLU A 185 -8.01 19.03 -14.70
CA GLU A 185 -7.74 20.46 -14.52
C GLU A 185 -7.94 20.94 -13.07
N ASN A 186 -8.87 20.31 -12.34
CA ASN A 186 -9.29 20.75 -11.01
C ASN A 186 -8.68 19.93 -9.85
N VAL A 187 -7.88 18.90 -10.14
CA VAL A 187 -7.17 18.10 -9.15
C VAL A 187 -5.68 18.22 -9.42
N VAL A 188 -4.97 18.94 -8.54
CA VAL A 188 -3.56 19.25 -8.76
C VAL A 188 -2.70 18.22 -8.04
N THR A 189 -2.03 17.36 -8.80
CA THR A 189 -0.89 16.60 -8.28
C THR A 189 0.32 17.52 -8.13
N PRO A 190 0.96 17.59 -6.96
CA PRO A 190 2.15 18.43 -6.78
C PRO A 190 3.28 18.05 -7.76
N GLY A 191 3.95 19.05 -8.32
CA GLY A 191 5.02 18.84 -9.32
C GLY A 191 6.16 17.97 -8.79
N TRP A 192 6.50 18.10 -7.50
CA TRP A 192 7.51 17.25 -6.85
C TRP A 192 7.10 15.77 -6.81
N TRP A 193 5.80 15.47 -6.73
CA TRP A 193 5.31 14.10 -6.78
C TRP A 193 5.28 13.54 -8.20
N ALA A 194 4.92 14.37 -9.18
CA ALA A 194 4.96 13.99 -10.59
C ALA A 194 6.39 13.75 -11.11
N ASP A 195 7.39 14.40 -10.50
CA ASP A 195 8.80 14.18 -10.79
C ASP A 195 9.30 12.86 -10.17
N ARG A 196 9.53 11.87 -11.03
CA ARG A 196 10.03 10.53 -10.68
C ARG A 196 11.43 10.55 -10.05
N SER A 197 12.17 11.64 -10.20
CA SER A 197 13.51 11.79 -9.64
C SER A 197 13.48 12.07 -8.13
N VAL A 198 12.42 12.73 -7.65
CA VAL A 198 12.18 13.09 -6.24
C VAL A 198 11.67 11.87 -5.48
N MET A 199 12.19 11.63 -4.28
CA MET A 199 11.77 10.52 -3.41
C MET A 199 10.72 10.99 -2.39
N LEU A 200 9.82 10.09 -2.00
CA LEU A 200 8.90 10.38 -0.90
C LEU A 200 9.70 10.59 0.40
N PRO A 201 9.44 11.64 1.18
CA PRO A 201 10.08 11.84 2.48
C PRO A 201 9.91 10.64 3.42
N GLY A 202 10.93 10.39 4.25
CA GLY A 202 10.90 9.36 5.29
C GLY A 202 11.04 7.90 4.83
N GLN A 203 11.26 7.66 3.53
CA GLN A 203 11.35 6.31 2.94
C GLN A 203 12.79 5.77 2.78
N LEU A 204 13.78 6.55 3.18
CA LEU A 204 15.19 6.21 3.14
C LEU A 204 15.86 6.79 4.39
N PRO A 205 17.08 6.29 4.72
CA PRO A 205 17.86 6.89 5.79
C PRO A 205 17.90 8.40 5.68
N PHE A 206 17.58 9.09 6.76
CA PHE A 206 17.62 10.56 6.78
C PHE A 206 19.03 11.08 6.50
N SER A 207 20.04 10.41 7.03
CA SER A 207 21.46 10.75 6.90
C SER A 207 22.31 9.48 6.94
N ASP A 208 23.55 9.58 6.44
CA ASP A 208 24.58 8.55 6.63
C ASP A 208 25.01 8.44 8.11
N SER A 209 24.70 9.45 8.94
CA SER A 209 24.96 9.43 10.37
C SER A 209 23.86 8.69 11.14
N HIS A 210 24.27 7.68 11.91
CA HIS A 210 23.36 6.98 12.82
C HIS A 210 22.73 7.92 13.86
N GLU A 211 23.52 8.85 14.42
CA GLU A 211 23.01 9.79 15.43
C GLU A 211 21.94 10.73 14.85
N GLU A 212 22.15 11.24 13.63
CA GLU A 212 21.16 12.13 13.01
C GLU A 212 19.87 11.38 12.66
N SER A 213 20.00 10.14 12.19
CA SER A 213 18.86 9.26 11.91
C SER A 213 18.07 8.91 13.17
N GLN A 214 18.73 8.81 14.33
CA GLN A 214 18.04 8.66 15.63
C GLN A 214 17.30 9.93 16.07
N ARG A 215 17.78 11.12 15.69
CA ARG A 215 17.16 12.41 16.04
C ARG A 215 15.99 12.76 15.13
N HIS A 216 16.02 12.31 13.87
CA HIS A 216 14.98 12.58 12.87
C HIS A 216 14.55 11.29 12.18
N PRO A 217 13.98 10.32 12.91
CA PRO A 217 13.59 9.04 12.33
C PRO A 217 12.40 9.21 11.38
N GLY A 218 12.39 8.42 10.32
CA GLY A 218 11.24 8.15 9.46
C GLY A 218 10.82 6.68 9.52
N ASP A 219 10.03 6.26 8.53
CA ASP A 219 9.56 4.88 8.42
C ASP A 219 10.75 3.90 8.32
N TYR A 220 11.78 4.27 7.55
CA TYR A 220 12.98 3.45 7.38
C TYR A 220 13.61 3.05 8.72
N GLU A 221 13.93 4.04 9.57
CA GLU A 221 14.55 3.79 10.87
C GLU A 221 13.61 3.02 11.80
N ALA A 222 12.33 3.38 11.83
CA ALA A 222 11.34 2.74 12.69
C ALA A 222 11.15 1.26 12.34
N GLN A 223 11.10 0.92 11.05
CA GLN A 223 10.87 -0.44 10.59
C GLN A 223 12.12 -1.31 10.70
N VAL A 224 13.28 -0.79 10.28
CA VAL A 224 14.54 -1.55 10.28
C VAL A 224 15.06 -1.81 11.70
N SER A 225 14.77 -0.91 12.65
CA SER A 225 15.17 -1.09 14.05
C SER A 225 14.43 -2.23 14.78
N GLN A 226 13.34 -2.75 14.22
CA GLN A 226 12.60 -3.90 14.76
C GLN A 226 13.31 -5.25 14.56
N ARG A 227 14.56 -5.22 14.06
CA ARG A 227 15.41 -6.36 13.61
C ARG A 227 15.09 -6.77 12.16
N PRO A 228 15.94 -7.61 11.53
CA PRO A 228 15.67 -8.13 10.18
C PRO A 228 14.35 -8.89 10.08
N VAL A 229 13.92 -9.52 11.19
CA VAL A 229 12.57 -10.07 11.37
C VAL A 229 12.09 -9.65 12.76
N ALA A 230 10.94 -8.98 12.82
CA ALA A 230 10.30 -8.63 14.08
C ALA A 230 9.99 -9.88 14.93
N ILE A 231 10.28 -9.80 16.24
CA ILE A 231 10.02 -10.91 17.18
C ILE A 231 8.64 -10.69 17.80
N HIS A 232 7.60 -11.21 17.16
CA HIS A 232 6.21 -11.00 17.59
C HIS A 232 5.92 -11.45 19.03
N ALA A 233 6.70 -12.40 19.57
CA ALA A 233 6.57 -12.84 20.96
C ALA A 233 6.97 -11.77 22.01
N LEU A 234 7.64 -10.70 21.60
CA LEU A 234 8.01 -9.57 22.46
C LEU A 234 7.00 -8.41 22.39
N GLU A 235 6.00 -8.49 21.53
CA GLU A 235 5.03 -7.43 21.31
C GLU A 235 3.91 -7.46 22.35
N HIS A 236 3.42 -6.27 22.70
CA HIS A 236 2.28 -6.08 23.58
C HIS A 236 1.24 -5.25 22.84
N LEU A 237 0.39 -5.93 22.05
CA LEU A 237 -0.60 -5.28 21.19
C LEU A 237 -1.68 -4.59 22.03
N GLY A 238 -1.90 -3.30 21.76
CA GLY A 238 -2.91 -2.46 22.38
C GLY A 238 -4.12 -2.22 21.49
N ALA A 239 -4.99 -1.30 21.93
CA ALA A 239 -6.23 -0.97 21.20
C ALA A 239 -5.97 -0.36 19.81
N THR A 240 -4.87 0.37 19.64
CA THR A 240 -4.47 0.99 18.37
C THR A 240 -3.95 -0.04 17.35
N ASP A 241 -3.51 -1.21 17.80
CA ASP A 241 -2.95 -2.29 16.95
C ASP A 241 -4.03 -3.20 16.35
N ARG A 242 -5.30 -2.79 16.37
CA ARG A 242 -6.41 -3.54 15.78
C ARG A 242 -6.16 -3.80 14.30
N GLY A 243 -5.64 -2.82 13.56
CA GLY A 243 -5.29 -2.95 12.14
C GLY A 243 -4.22 -4.01 11.90
N VAL A 244 -3.10 -3.94 12.63
CA VAL A 244 -2.01 -4.93 12.59
C VAL A 244 -2.54 -6.34 12.89
N THR A 245 -3.33 -6.48 13.96
CA THR A 245 -3.92 -7.77 14.34
C THR A 245 -4.82 -8.33 13.24
N MET A 246 -5.68 -7.50 12.67
CA MET A 246 -6.60 -7.87 11.60
C MET A 246 -5.85 -8.29 10.34
N PHE A 247 -4.83 -7.53 9.93
CA PHE A 247 -3.99 -7.86 8.77
C PHE A 247 -3.28 -9.21 8.95
N ARG A 248 -2.65 -9.44 10.11
CA ARG A 248 -2.01 -10.72 10.44
C ARG A 248 -3.01 -11.89 10.40
N GLN A 249 -4.25 -11.67 10.83
CA GLN A 249 -5.30 -12.70 10.74
C GLN A 249 -5.66 -12.99 9.29
N GLN A 250 -5.84 -11.97 8.44
CA GLN A 250 -6.10 -12.16 7.01
C GLN A 250 -4.98 -12.95 6.33
N LEU A 251 -3.73 -12.60 6.59
CA LEU A 251 -2.57 -13.29 6.05
C LEU A 251 -2.53 -14.76 6.49
N ARG A 252 -2.76 -15.05 7.78
CA ARG A 252 -2.83 -16.43 8.28
C ARG A 252 -3.97 -17.23 7.65
N ARG A 253 -5.13 -16.61 7.39
CA ARG A 253 -6.22 -17.27 6.65
C ARG A 253 -5.79 -17.61 5.22
N GLY A 254 -5.15 -16.69 4.52
CA GLY A 254 -4.60 -16.92 3.18
C GLY A 254 -3.56 -18.04 3.14
N ILE A 255 -2.62 -18.06 4.10
CA ILE A 255 -1.61 -19.13 4.22
C ILE A 255 -2.28 -20.50 4.42
N ARG A 256 -3.26 -20.59 5.34
CA ARG A 256 -3.98 -21.84 5.59
C ARG A 256 -4.77 -22.33 4.38
N ALA A 257 -5.42 -21.42 3.65
CA ALA A 257 -6.13 -21.75 2.41
C ALA A 257 -5.17 -22.35 1.37
N VAL A 258 -4.02 -21.71 1.14
CA VAL A 258 -3.01 -22.25 0.22
C VAL A 258 -2.49 -23.62 0.68
N GLN A 259 -2.26 -23.81 1.98
CA GLN A 259 -1.83 -25.10 2.54
C GLN A 259 -2.87 -26.22 2.39
N SER A 260 -4.17 -25.89 2.38
CA SER A 260 -5.26 -26.86 2.11
C SER A 260 -5.53 -27.08 0.63
N GLY A 261 -4.83 -26.39 -0.28
CA GLY A 261 -5.06 -26.43 -1.73
C GLY A 261 -6.20 -25.52 -2.20
N ASP A 262 -6.71 -24.64 -1.34
CA ASP A 262 -7.71 -23.63 -1.66
C ASP A 262 -7.06 -22.33 -2.16
N ALA A 263 -7.82 -21.54 -2.92
CA ALA A 263 -7.37 -20.21 -3.31
C ALA A 263 -7.47 -19.22 -2.14
N PRO A 264 -6.45 -18.36 -1.92
CA PRO A 264 -6.55 -17.29 -0.93
C PRO A 264 -7.57 -16.23 -1.37
N GLN A 265 -8.09 -15.49 -0.39
CA GLN A 265 -8.98 -14.34 -0.62
C GLN A 265 -8.29 -13.27 -1.49
N GLY A 266 -9.08 -12.56 -2.30
CA GLY A 266 -8.60 -11.47 -3.15
C GLY A 266 -8.00 -11.90 -4.49
N LEU A 267 -7.80 -13.20 -4.72
CA LEU A 267 -7.34 -13.73 -6.01
C LEU A 267 -8.44 -13.59 -7.08
N SER A 268 -8.21 -12.76 -8.10
CA SER A 268 -9.12 -12.68 -9.24
C SER A 268 -9.04 -13.95 -10.09
N ARG A 269 -10.21 -14.52 -10.40
CA ARG A 269 -10.34 -15.69 -11.29
C ARG A 269 -10.83 -15.33 -12.69
N LYS A 270 -11.17 -14.06 -12.93
CA LYS A 270 -11.75 -13.61 -14.20
C LYS A 270 -10.75 -12.71 -14.92
N ALA A 271 -10.25 -13.17 -16.06
CA ALA A 271 -9.38 -12.39 -16.91
C ALA A 271 -10.07 -11.09 -17.37
N GLY A 272 -9.35 -9.97 -17.29
CA GLY A 272 -9.84 -8.64 -17.65
C GLY A 272 -10.88 -8.06 -16.68
N ALA A 273 -11.17 -8.70 -15.55
CA ALA A 273 -11.99 -8.09 -14.53
C ALA A 273 -11.20 -6.99 -13.81
N VAL A 274 -11.81 -5.80 -13.73
CA VAL A 274 -11.31 -4.71 -12.90
C VAL A 274 -11.73 -4.96 -11.46
N ILE A 275 -10.75 -5.01 -10.57
CA ILE A 275 -10.89 -5.29 -9.14
C ILE A 275 -11.06 -3.95 -8.41
N PRO A 276 -12.18 -3.75 -7.70
CA PRO A 276 -12.37 -2.54 -6.91
C PRO A 276 -11.38 -2.40 -5.76
N THR A 277 -10.87 -1.19 -5.58
CA THR A 277 -10.05 -0.77 -4.43
C THR A 277 -10.64 0.49 -3.78
N TYR A 278 -10.26 0.74 -2.53
CA TYR A 278 -10.97 1.61 -1.60
C TYR A 278 -10.06 2.63 -0.91
N CYS A 279 -8.80 2.73 -1.30
CA CYS A 279 -7.91 3.78 -0.81
C CYS A 279 -8.34 5.16 -1.33
N ASN A 280 -8.49 6.13 -0.43
CA ASN A 280 -8.91 7.48 -0.78
C ASN A 280 -8.66 8.54 0.31
N ASP A 281 -8.91 9.78 -0.07
CA ASP A 281 -9.37 10.84 0.83
C ASP A 281 -10.80 11.27 0.43
N THR A 282 -11.59 11.70 1.42
CA THR A 282 -12.91 12.30 1.22
C THR A 282 -13.12 13.37 2.28
N VAL A 283 -13.62 14.54 1.87
CA VAL A 283 -13.90 15.65 2.80
C VAL A 283 -15.36 16.03 2.68
N VAL A 284 -16.10 15.84 3.78
CA VAL A 284 -17.52 16.14 3.88
C VAL A 284 -17.78 17.19 4.94
N ARG A 285 -18.69 18.13 4.67
CA ARG A 285 -19.17 19.07 5.67
C ARG A 285 -20.11 18.37 6.65
N VAL A 286 -19.66 18.24 7.88
CA VAL A 286 -20.39 17.64 9.00
C VAL A 286 -20.06 18.48 10.22
N PRO A 287 -20.86 19.49 10.58
CA PRO A 287 -20.58 20.37 11.72
C PRO A 287 -20.28 19.60 13.01
N ALA A 288 -19.47 20.18 13.88
CA ALA A 288 -19.07 19.54 15.13
C ALA A 288 -20.28 19.25 16.03
N ALA A 289 -20.26 18.11 16.71
CA ALA A 289 -21.27 17.80 17.72
C ALA A 289 -21.10 18.70 18.98
N PRO A 290 -22.14 18.85 19.83
CA PRO A 290 -22.09 19.74 20.99
C PRO A 290 -20.97 19.43 21.99
N THR A 291 -20.58 18.16 22.13
CA THR A 291 -19.52 17.73 23.03
C THR A 291 -18.39 17.00 22.28
N PRO A 292 -17.15 17.03 22.82
CA PRO A 292 -16.03 16.32 22.19
C PRO A 292 -16.26 14.81 22.02
N GLU A 293 -16.93 14.17 22.97
CA GLU A 293 -17.20 12.72 22.90
C GLU A 293 -18.23 12.39 21.81
N GLU A 294 -19.31 13.16 21.73
CA GLU A 294 -20.28 13.04 20.64
C GLU A 294 -19.63 13.33 19.28
N ASP A 295 -18.67 14.27 19.22
CA ASP A 295 -17.99 14.61 17.97
C ASP A 295 -17.07 13.47 17.51
N ARG A 296 -16.37 12.82 18.45
CA ARG A 296 -15.59 11.60 18.15
C ARG A 296 -16.48 10.48 17.63
N GLN A 297 -17.63 10.27 18.25
CA GLN A 297 -18.60 9.28 17.78
C GLN A 297 -19.12 9.64 16.39
N LEU A 298 -19.46 10.91 16.15
CA LEU A 298 -19.92 11.41 14.85
C LEU A 298 -18.87 11.20 13.76
N MET A 299 -17.59 11.49 14.04
CA MET A 299 -16.48 11.22 13.12
C MET A 299 -16.36 9.74 12.79
N ARG A 300 -16.36 8.85 13.79
CA ARG A 300 -16.32 7.39 13.58
C ARG A 300 -17.47 6.89 12.72
N THR A 301 -18.70 7.31 13.04
CA THR A 301 -19.89 6.90 12.29
C THR A 301 -19.87 7.45 10.87
N THR A 302 -19.39 8.67 10.65
CA THR A 302 -19.24 9.27 9.31
C THR A 302 -18.24 8.49 8.47
N GLY A 303 -17.04 8.22 9.01
CA GLY A 303 -16.02 7.44 8.30
C GLY A 303 -16.50 6.02 7.97
N ARG A 304 -17.16 5.36 8.92
CA ARG A 304 -17.73 4.03 8.72
C ARG A 304 -18.80 4.01 7.63
N ALA A 305 -19.72 4.97 7.64
CA ALA A 305 -20.78 5.06 6.64
C ALA A 305 -20.22 5.30 5.23
N LEU A 306 -19.18 6.13 5.10
CA LEU A 306 -18.47 6.33 3.84
C LEU A 306 -17.83 5.03 3.34
N ALA A 307 -17.10 4.31 4.20
CA ALA A 307 -16.45 3.05 3.85
C ALA A 307 -17.47 1.99 3.39
N GLU A 308 -18.58 1.83 4.12
CA GLU A 308 -19.65 0.90 3.76
C GLU A 308 -20.34 1.28 2.45
N SER A 309 -20.53 2.58 2.20
CA SER A 309 -21.06 3.07 0.93
C SER A 309 -20.15 2.71 -0.24
N TYR A 310 -18.83 2.91 -0.09
CA TYR A 310 -17.86 2.59 -1.14
C TYR A 310 -17.74 1.09 -1.38
N LEU A 311 -17.81 0.26 -0.33
CA LEU A 311 -17.83 -1.20 -0.47
C LEU A 311 -19.07 -1.71 -1.22
N LYS A 312 -20.21 -1.07 -1.01
CA LYS A 312 -21.45 -1.41 -1.73
C LYS A 312 -21.40 -0.94 -3.18
N ASP A 313 -20.77 0.20 -3.44
CA ASP A 313 -20.80 0.87 -4.72
C ASP A 313 -19.47 1.58 -5.02
N PRO A 314 -18.46 0.83 -5.52
CA PRO A 314 -17.10 1.34 -5.71
C PRO A 314 -17.02 2.58 -6.61
N PRO A 315 -16.42 3.68 -6.14
CA PRO A 315 -16.48 4.96 -6.85
C PRO A 315 -15.36 5.18 -7.88
N SER A 316 -14.24 4.46 -7.82
CA SER A 316 -13.01 4.79 -8.58
C SER A 316 -13.18 4.81 -10.10
N MET A 317 -14.13 4.04 -10.64
CA MET A 317 -14.42 3.96 -12.09
C MET A 317 -15.57 4.87 -12.53
N LYS A 318 -16.14 5.68 -11.64
CA LYS A 318 -17.21 6.61 -11.97
C LYS A 318 -16.61 7.93 -12.43
N ALA A 319 -17.02 8.36 -13.62
CA ALA A 319 -16.56 9.58 -14.28
C ALA A 319 -16.98 10.84 -13.52
#